data_AF-A0A949YBY9-F1
#
_entry.id   AF-A0A949YBY9-F1
#
_cell.length_a   1.000
_cell.length_b   1.000
_cell.length_c   1.000
_cell.angle_alpha   90.00
_cell.angle_beta   90.00
_cell.angle_gamma   90.00
#
_symmetry.space_group_name_H-M   'P 1'
#
loop_
_entity.id
_entity.type
_entity.pdbx_description
1 polymer ?
#
loop_
_entity_poly.entity_id
_entity_poly.type
_entity_poly.pdbx_seq_one_letter_code
_entity_poly.pdbx_strand_id
1 'polypeptide(L)'
;MPGIGQASGVYVGDWTGKVSVIRTSTDTRITSVPTGDESLSLAVSPDGTSVYACFYFGIKVINTKNHRVTATIPLSTHVDPIQILFNPNNRLAYALCYSGFINIGGGQEENLGGILQINTQTLQKTRLLWKQLPGATTVTASPDGSKLYIVDQIENSGPGHADLVTFDTASQQIQTTVSLDPSLGIPIASAITSNGKYLYVATTLNTVLMIDTATNTVDASINVPIGPDAIAISPNGNYAYVASNVGSSPGSVSVIDISPN
;
A
#
# COMPACT_ATOMS: atom_id res chain seq x y z
N MET A 1 -25.74 15.06 -19.61
CA MET A 1 -25.15 13.72 -19.78
C MET A 1 -24.58 13.59 -21.19
N PRO A 2 -23.26 13.41 -21.33
CA PRO A 2 -22.64 12.28 -22.03
C PRO A 2 -22.13 11.30 -20.94
N GLY A 3 -22.02 9.99 -21.07
CA GLY A 3 -22.16 9.01 -22.14
C GLY A 3 -21.52 7.75 -21.56
N ILE A 4 -22.28 6.65 -21.48
CA ILE A 4 -21.84 5.38 -20.90
C ILE A 4 -20.74 4.83 -21.82
N GLY A 5 -19.50 4.75 -21.31
CA GLY A 5 -18.36 4.32 -22.11
C GLY A 5 -17.01 4.51 -21.42
N GLN A 6 -16.83 4.01 -20.20
CA GLN A 6 -15.49 3.69 -19.71
C GLN A 6 -15.36 2.18 -19.71
N ALA A 7 -14.60 1.63 -20.65
CA ALA A 7 -14.00 0.33 -20.43
C ALA A 7 -12.99 0.51 -19.29
N SER A 8 -13.42 0.29 -18.05
CA SER A 8 -12.52 0.25 -16.89
C SER A 8 -11.62 -0.97 -17.04
N GLY A 9 -10.33 -0.71 -17.25
CA GLY A 9 -9.29 -1.74 -17.22
C GLY A 9 -8.75 -1.90 -15.80
N VAL A 10 -8.47 -3.13 -15.38
CA VAL A 10 -7.63 -3.40 -14.19
C VAL A 10 -6.22 -3.74 -14.65
N TYR A 11 -5.25 -3.39 -13.82
CA TYR A 11 -3.85 -3.71 -14.01
C TYR A 11 -3.47 -4.80 -13.02
N VAL A 12 -2.87 -5.88 -13.51
CA VAL A 12 -2.52 -7.06 -12.70
C VAL A 12 -1.06 -7.39 -12.93
N GLY A 13 -0.26 -7.38 -11.87
CA GLY A 13 1.12 -7.88 -11.91
C GLY A 13 1.08 -9.41 -11.90
N ASP A 14 1.92 -10.05 -12.72
CA ASP A 14 1.90 -11.51 -12.87
C ASP A 14 3.22 -12.18 -12.46
N TRP A 15 4.11 -11.45 -11.78
CA TRP A 15 5.45 -11.92 -11.36
C TRP A 15 6.36 -12.37 -12.52
N THR A 16 5.93 -12.26 -13.79
CA THR A 16 6.73 -12.66 -14.96
C THR A 16 7.43 -11.48 -15.64
N GLY A 17 7.59 -10.36 -14.93
CA GLY A 17 8.15 -9.12 -15.49
C GLY A 17 7.15 -8.33 -16.34
N LYS A 18 5.85 -8.55 -16.14
CA LYS A 18 4.78 -7.93 -16.92
C LYS A 18 3.62 -7.48 -16.04
N VAL A 19 2.91 -6.47 -16.56
CA VAL A 19 1.61 -6.04 -16.03
C VAL A 19 0.56 -6.28 -17.10
N SER A 20 -0.37 -7.17 -16.81
CA SER A 20 -1.53 -7.45 -17.68
C SER A 20 -2.61 -6.38 -17.49
N VAL A 21 -3.21 -5.94 -18.59
CA VAL A 21 -4.35 -5.01 -18.58
C VAL A 21 -5.59 -5.80 -18.97
N ILE A 22 -6.60 -5.84 -18.10
CA ILE A 22 -7.79 -6.66 -18.28
C ILE A 22 -9.01 -5.75 -18.32
N ARG A 23 -9.88 -5.95 -19.33
CA ARG A 23 -11.16 -5.27 -19.44
C ARG A 23 -12.15 -5.90 -18.46
N THR A 24 -12.59 -5.15 -17.47
CA THR A 24 -13.50 -5.65 -16.42
C THR A 24 -14.88 -6.05 -16.92
N SER A 25 -15.40 -5.39 -17.96
CA SER A 25 -16.74 -5.69 -18.49
C SER A 25 -16.85 -7.04 -19.20
N THR A 26 -15.72 -7.65 -19.55
CA THR A 26 -15.67 -8.89 -20.34
C THR A 26 -14.71 -9.93 -19.77
N ASP A 27 -13.95 -9.58 -18.73
CA ASP A 27 -12.82 -10.35 -18.21
C ASP A 27 -11.84 -10.82 -19.31
N THR A 28 -11.48 -9.90 -20.21
CA THR A 28 -10.56 -10.20 -21.32
C THR A 28 -9.29 -9.37 -21.22
N ARG A 29 -8.14 -10.01 -21.44
CA ARG A 29 -6.86 -9.32 -21.52
C ARG A 29 -6.84 -8.40 -22.74
N ILE A 30 -6.67 -7.10 -22.51
CA ILE A 30 -6.46 -6.07 -23.53
C ILE A 30 -5.03 -6.17 -24.07
N THR A 31 -4.05 -6.18 -23.17
CA THR A 31 -2.62 -6.22 -23.50
C THR A 31 -1.80 -6.66 -22.29
N SER A 32 -0.49 -6.82 -22.49
CA SER A 32 0.50 -7.02 -21.43
C SER A 32 1.62 -6.02 -21.63
N VAL A 33 1.97 -5.30 -20.57
CA VAL A 33 2.99 -4.25 -20.54
C VAL A 33 4.27 -4.83 -19.96
N PRO A 34 5.36 -4.94 -20.73
CA PRO A 34 6.64 -5.37 -20.19
C PRO A 34 7.17 -4.35 -19.18
N THR A 35 7.36 -4.77 -17.93
CA THR A 35 7.99 -3.98 -16.87
C THR A 35 9.44 -4.41 -16.62
N GLY A 36 9.83 -5.59 -17.09
CA GLY A 36 11.22 -6.04 -17.17
C GLY A 36 11.71 -6.83 -15.97
N ASP A 37 11.04 -6.70 -14.82
CA ASP A 37 11.33 -7.41 -13.57
C ASP A 37 10.03 -7.59 -12.77
N GLU A 38 10.05 -8.48 -11.78
CA GLU A 38 8.89 -8.85 -10.94
C GLU A 38 8.18 -7.61 -10.39
N SER A 39 6.85 -7.57 -10.52
CA SER A 39 6.05 -6.43 -10.04
C SER A 39 5.35 -6.79 -8.73
N LEU A 40 5.78 -6.16 -7.62
CA LEU A 40 5.31 -6.48 -6.27
C LEU A 40 4.02 -5.73 -5.89
N SER A 41 3.92 -4.46 -6.29
CA SER A 41 2.78 -3.59 -5.97
C SER A 41 2.45 -2.67 -7.15
N LEU A 42 1.16 -2.41 -7.35
CA LEU A 42 0.65 -1.50 -8.37
C LEU A 42 -0.27 -0.47 -7.74
N ALA A 43 -0.15 0.80 -8.13
CA ALA A 43 -1.12 1.83 -7.80
C ALA A 43 -1.47 2.69 -9.01
N VAL A 44 -2.77 2.96 -9.19
CA VAL A 44 -3.25 3.91 -10.20
C VAL A 44 -3.23 5.31 -9.58
N SER A 45 -2.74 6.30 -10.31
CA SER A 45 -2.77 7.69 -9.88
C SER A 45 -4.23 8.17 -9.69
N PRO A 46 -4.53 9.05 -8.71
CA PRO A 46 -5.89 9.54 -8.48
C PRO A 46 -6.56 10.20 -9.71
N ASP A 47 -5.78 10.75 -10.63
CA ASP A 47 -6.28 11.29 -11.90
C ASP A 47 -6.53 10.23 -12.99
N GLY A 48 -6.22 8.96 -12.71
CA GLY A 48 -6.39 7.82 -13.61
C GLY A 48 -5.45 7.80 -14.80
N THR A 49 -4.44 8.67 -14.87
CA THR A 49 -3.58 8.81 -16.06
C THR A 49 -2.37 7.88 -16.08
N SER A 50 -1.97 7.38 -14.92
CA SER A 50 -0.74 6.60 -14.75
C SER A 50 -0.92 5.43 -13.77
N VAL A 51 -0.16 4.37 -13.99
CA VAL A 51 0.02 3.27 -13.03
C VAL A 51 1.47 3.21 -12.63
N TYR A 52 1.74 3.19 -11.33
CA TYR A 52 3.05 3.01 -10.76
C TYR A 52 3.20 1.55 -10.39
N ALA A 53 4.20 0.89 -10.96
CA ALA A 53 4.49 -0.51 -10.74
C ALA A 53 5.84 -0.67 -10.05
N CYS A 54 5.83 -1.12 -8.81
CA CYS A 54 7.02 -1.45 -8.05
C CYS A 54 7.70 -2.67 -8.65
N PHE A 55 9.01 -2.61 -8.83
CA PHE A 55 9.86 -3.74 -9.21
C PHE A 55 11.16 -3.68 -8.44
N TYR A 56 11.97 -4.74 -8.51
CA TYR A 56 13.30 -4.76 -7.89
C TYR A 56 14.10 -3.51 -8.30
N PHE A 57 14.57 -2.76 -7.30
CA PHE A 57 15.38 -1.55 -7.51
C PHE A 57 14.67 -0.38 -8.22
N GLY A 58 13.33 -0.34 -8.32
CA GLY A 58 12.68 0.76 -9.02
C GLY A 58 11.15 0.78 -9.05
N ILE A 59 10.63 1.83 -9.69
CA ILE A 59 9.20 1.98 -9.98
C ILE A 59 9.00 2.36 -11.45
N LYS A 60 8.23 1.56 -12.21
CA LYS A 60 7.84 1.89 -13.58
C LYS A 60 6.59 2.76 -13.56
N VAL A 61 6.55 3.77 -14.43
CA VAL A 61 5.36 4.58 -14.66
C VAL A 61 4.76 4.17 -16.00
N ILE A 62 3.53 3.67 -15.98
CA ILE A 62 2.79 3.19 -17.15
C ILE A 62 1.68 4.19 -17.45
N ASN A 63 1.60 4.70 -18.67
CA ASN A 63 0.50 5.57 -19.09
C ASN A 63 -0.76 4.74 -19.36
N THR A 64 -1.91 5.17 -18.80
CA THR A 64 -3.15 4.39 -18.88
C THR A 64 -3.85 4.47 -20.23
N LYS A 65 -3.60 5.53 -21.00
CA LYS A 65 -4.22 5.74 -22.32
C LYS A 65 -3.61 4.83 -23.40
N ASN A 66 -2.31 4.56 -23.33
CA ASN A 66 -1.61 3.78 -24.35
C ASN A 66 -0.97 2.47 -23.83
N HIS A 67 -1.07 2.19 -22.53
CA HIS A 67 -0.51 1.01 -21.87
C HIS A 67 0.99 0.80 -22.14
N ARG A 68 1.77 1.89 -22.07
CA ARG A 68 3.23 1.85 -22.22
C ARG A 68 3.93 2.41 -21.00
N VAL A 69 5.09 1.84 -20.69
CA VAL A 69 6.03 2.44 -19.75
C VAL A 69 6.51 3.77 -20.34
N THR A 70 6.29 4.86 -19.63
CA THR A 70 6.72 6.22 -20.01
C THR A 70 7.92 6.71 -19.21
N ALA A 71 8.16 6.13 -18.03
CA ALA A 71 9.29 6.48 -17.21
C ALA A 71 9.69 5.33 -16.26
N THR A 72 10.90 5.43 -15.72
CA THR A 72 11.39 4.62 -14.61
C THR A 72 11.94 5.55 -13.54
N ILE A 73 11.51 5.35 -12.30
CA ILE A 73 12.07 6.00 -11.12
C ILE A 73 13.08 5.00 -10.52
N PRO A 74 14.39 5.22 -10.69
CA PRO A 74 15.39 4.28 -10.20
C PRO A 74 15.56 4.42 -8.69
N LEU A 75 15.49 3.28 -8.00
CA LEU A 75 16.05 3.10 -6.67
C LEU A 75 17.46 2.52 -6.81
N SER A 76 18.19 2.52 -5.71
CA SER A 76 19.50 1.88 -5.61
C SER A 76 19.37 0.36 -5.72
N THR A 77 20.46 -0.31 -6.09
CA THR A 77 20.54 -1.74 -6.44
C THR A 77 20.26 -2.72 -5.28
N HIS A 78 19.84 -2.20 -4.13
CA HIS A 78 19.56 -2.99 -2.94
C HIS A 78 18.24 -2.58 -2.30
N VAL A 79 17.44 -1.69 -2.91
CA VAL A 79 16.20 -1.17 -2.31
C VAL A 79 15.00 -1.67 -3.07
N ASP A 80 14.14 -2.41 -2.38
CA ASP A 80 12.97 -3.02 -2.97
C ASP A 80 11.69 -2.34 -2.50
N PRO A 81 10.95 -1.66 -3.39
CA PRO A 81 9.67 -1.07 -3.02
C PRO A 81 8.62 -2.17 -2.98
N ILE A 82 8.05 -2.42 -1.81
CA ILE A 82 7.05 -3.47 -1.57
C ILE A 82 5.62 -2.96 -1.64
N GLN A 83 5.41 -1.65 -1.47
CA GLN A 83 4.12 -1.00 -1.60
C GLN A 83 4.29 0.39 -2.21
N ILE A 84 3.36 0.80 -3.08
CA ILE A 84 3.24 2.17 -3.57
C ILE A 84 1.82 2.67 -3.37
N LEU A 85 1.68 3.92 -2.92
CA LEU A 85 0.38 4.58 -2.84
C LEU A 85 0.51 6.08 -3.13
N PHE A 86 -0.60 6.72 -3.46
CA PHE A 86 -0.65 8.14 -3.77
C PHE A 86 -1.21 8.95 -2.60
N ASN A 87 -0.72 10.18 -2.47
CA ASN A 87 -1.51 11.20 -1.81
C ASN A 87 -2.77 11.47 -2.67
N PRO A 88 -3.97 11.60 -2.07
CA PRO A 88 -5.23 11.86 -2.79
C PRO A 88 -5.18 13.05 -3.75
N ASN A 89 -4.35 14.07 -3.46
CA ASN A 89 -4.18 15.23 -4.34
C ASN A 89 -3.31 14.97 -5.60
N ASN A 90 -2.83 13.74 -5.78
CA ASN A 90 -1.96 13.31 -6.88
C ASN A 90 -0.65 14.10 -7.05
N ARG A 91 -0.18 14.85 -6.04
CA ARG A 91 1.10 15.57 -6.09
C ARG A 91 2.28 14.73 -5.63
N LEU A 92 2.00 13.74 -4.79
CA LEU A 92 2.98 12.88 -4.15
C LEU A 92 2.56 11.42 -4.24
N ALA A 93 3.55 10.56 -4.36
CA ALA A 93 3.43 9.14 -4.10
C ALA A 93 4.40 8.73 -2.99
N TYR A 94 4.08 7.67 -2.27
CA TYR A 94 4.85 7.12 -1.17
C TYR A 94 5.14 5.65 -1.45
N ALA A 95 6.42 5.32 -1.58
CA ALA A 95 6.88 3.95 -1.73
C ALA A 95 7.39 3.43 -0.38
N LEU A 96 6.79 2.35 0.13
CA LEU A 96 7.36 1.60 1.24
C LEU A 96 8.47 0.71 0.69
N CYS A 97 9.69 0.93 1.17
CA CYS A 97 10.87 0.21 0.73
C CYS A 97 11.40 -0.71 1.83
N TYR A 98 11.52 -2.00 1.51
CA TYR A 98 12.15 -3.00 2.37
C TYR A 98 13.67 -3.02 2.14
N SER A 99 14.41 -3.32 3.22
CA SER A 99 15.89 -3.49 3.34
C SER A 99 16.75 -3.02 2.16
N GLY A 100 17.60 -2.00 2.36
CA GLY A 100 18.53 -1.52 1.34
C GLY A 100 19.07 -0.11 1.54
N PHE A 101 20.10 0.25 0.79
CA PHE A 101 20.73 1.57 0.82
C PHE A 101 19.94 2.63 0.03
N ILE A 102 19.09 3.48 0.59
CA ILE A 102 18.31 4.47 -0.20
C ILE A 102 19.15 5.72 -0.53
N ASN A 103 19.45 5.99 -1.81
CA ASN A 103 20.15 7.20 -2.26
C ASN A 103 19.19 8.28 -2.80
N ILE A 104 19.18 9.46 -2.16
CA ILE A 104 18.35 10.64 -2.52
C ILE A 104 19.18 11.70 -3.28
N GLY A 105 20.45 11.43 -3.59
CA GLY A 105 21.41 12.35 -4.16
C GLY A 105 22.11 13.20 -3.10
N GLY A 106 23.44 13.12 -3.02
CA GLY A 106 24.28 14.05 -2.24
C GLY A 106 25.00 13.52 -0.99
N GLY A 107 25.01 12.22 -0.68
CA GLY A 107 25.70 11.68 0.51
C GLY A 107 25.85 10.16 0.55
N GLN A 108 26.57 9.66 1.57
CA GLN A 108 26.84 8.23 1.82
C GLN A 108 25.55 7.40 1.90
N GLU A 109 25.65 6.16 1.42
CA GLU A 109 24.59 5.16 1.42
C GLU A 109 24.25 4.72 2.85
N GLU A 110 23.00 4.92 3.28
CA GLU A 110 22.53 4.47 4.60
C GLU A 110 21.56 3.29 4.43
N ASN A 111 21.86 2.15 5.07
CA ASN A 111 21.06 0.92 5.04
C ASN A 111 19.79 1.09 5.90
N LEU A 112 18.74 1.66 5.32
CA LEU A 112 17.56 2.09 6.05
C LEU A 112 16.34 1.90 5.14
N GLY A 113 15.65 0.76 5.28
CA GLY A 113 14.27 0.64 4.81
C GLY A 113 13.43 1.81 5.33
N GLY A 114 12.39 2.19 4.60
CA GLY A 114 11.68 3.43 4.87
C GLY A 114 10.61 3.80 3.85
N ILE A 115 9.95 4.94 4.09
CA ILE A 115 8.94 5.49 3.18
C ILE A 115 9.57 6.58 2.32
N LEU A 116 9.75 6.28 1.03
CA LEU A 116 10.27 7.19 0.04
C LEU A 116 9.16 8.04 -0.57
N GLN A 117 9.29 9.35 -0.46
CA GLN A 117 8.40 10.33 -1.08
C GLN A 117 8.85 10.67 -2.49
N ILE A 118 7.91 10.59 -3.43
CA ILE A 118 8.12 10.82 -4.86
C ILE A 118 7.20 11.94 -5.32
N ASN A 119 7.74 12.92 -6.03
CA ASN A 119 6.93 13.92 -6.72
C ASN A 119 6.37 13.31 -8.02
N THR A 120 5.05 13.31 -8.18
CA THR A 120 4.37 12.65 -9.31
C THR A 120 4.53 13.40 -10.63
N GLN A 121 4.80 14.70 -10.59
CA GLN A 121 4.96 15.54 -11.79
C GLN A 121 6.39 15.47 -12.33
N THR A 122 7.38 15.54 -11.44
CA THR A 122 8.81 15.54 -11.82
C THR A 122 9.43 14.14 -11.80
N LEU A 123 8.73 13.17 -11.21
CA LEU A 123 9.21 11.80 -10.98
C LEU A 123 10.49 11.73 -10.13
N GLN A 124 10.77 12.80 -9.37
CA GLN A 124 11.94 12.88 -8.51
C GLN A 124 11.65 12.32 -7.12
N LYS A 125 12.65 11.62 -6.58
CA LYS A 125 12.73 11.25 -5.16
C LYS A 125 12.98 12.52 -4.35
N THR A 126 12.09 12.84 -3.42
CA THR A 126 12.13 14.13 -2.72
C THR A 126 12.59 14.01 -1.27
N ARG A 127 12.18 12.93 -0.57
CA ARG A 127 12.54 12.72 0.83
C ARG A 127 12.36 11.27 1.24
N LEU A 128 13.17 10.82 2.20
CA LEU A 128 12.93 9.58 2.95
C LEU A 128 12.33 9.99 4.28
N LEU A 129 11.03 9.77 4.44
CA LEU A 129 10.22 10.35 5.52
C LEU A 129 10.47 9.67 6.85
N TRP A 130 10.78 8.39 6.81
CA TRP A 130 11.04 7.59 8.00
C TRP A 130 12.12 6.57 7.69
N LYS A 131 13.20 6.66 8.46
CA LYS A 131 14.38 5.80 8.39
C LYS A 131 14.29 4.76 9.51
N GLN A 132 14.78 3.54 9.28
CA GLN A 132 14.80 2.41 10.23
C GLN A 132 13.46 1.68 10.37
N LEU A 133 13.00 1.04 9.29
CA LEU A 133 11.85 0.12 9.32
C LEU A 133 12.28 -1.35 9.16
N PRO A 134 12.99 -1.97 10.12
CA PRO A 134 13.15 -3.42 10.11
C PRO A 134 11.83 -4.08 10.56
N GLY A 135 10.76 -3.99 9.76
CA GLY A 135 9.48 -4.60 10.13
C GLY A 135 8.20 -4.01 9.55
N ALA A 136 8.24 -2.84 8.89
CA ALA A 136 7.02 -2.23 8.36
C ALA A 136 6.38 -3.10 7.29
N THR A 137 5.15 -3.52 7.53
CA THR A 137 4.43 -4.43 6.62
C THR A 137 3.58 -3.66 5.62
N THR A 138 3.02 -2.51 6.03
CA THR A 138 2.16 -1.71 5.18
C THR A 138 2.09 -0.24 5.60
N VAL A 139 1.79 0.62 4.63
CA VAL A 139 1.45 2.03 4.80
C VAL A 139 0.11 2.33 4.14
N THR A 140 -0.72 3.15 4.78
CA THR A 140 -2.03 3.59 4.28
C THR A 140 -2.15 5.11 4.41
N ALA A 141 -2.54 5.80 3.34
CA ALA A 141 -2.83 7.24 3.41
C ALA A 141 -4.27 7.50 3.86
N SER A 142 -4.43 8.51 4.71
CA SER A 142 -5.74 9.10 5.01
C SER A 142 -6.44 9.63 3.74
N PRO A 143 -7.78 9.60 3.66
CA PRO A 143 -8.53 10.09 2.49
C PRO A 143 -8.32 11.57 2.18
N ASP A 144 -8.00 12.40 3.18
CA ASP A 144 -7.67 13.81 2.99
C ASP A 144 -6.17 14.04 2.67
N GLY A 145 -5.36 12.97 2.75
CA GLY A 145 -3.94 12.99 2.50
C GLY A 145 -3.12 13.65 3.60
N SER A 146 -3.70 13.99 4.75
CA SER A 146 -3.03 14.68 5.85
C SER A 146 -2.10 13.78 6.64
N LYS A 147 -2.46 12.49 6.77
CA LYS A 147 -1.72 11.47 7.52
C LYS A 147 -1.37 10.24 6.70
N LEU A 148 -0.27 9.60 7.08
CA LEU A 148 0.02 8.19 6.77
C LEU A 148 -0.11 7.36 8.06
N TYR A 149 -0.75 6.21 7.95
CA TYR A 149 -0.79 5.17 8.97
C TYR A 149 0.18 4.08 8.54
N ILE A 150 1.12 3.76 9.40
CA ILE A 150 2.08 2.68 9.20
C ILE A 150 1.84 1.68 10.31
N VAL A 151 1.78 0.41 9.95
CA VAL A 151 1.77 -0.66 10.94
C VAL A 151 3.07 -1.42 10.79
N ASP A 152 3.79 -1.52 11.89
CA ASP A 152 5.19 -1.91 11.91
C ASP A 152 5.45 -2.92 13.02
N GLN A 153 6.25 -3.94 12.73
CA GLN A 153 6.85 -4.79 13.75
C GLN A 153 8.09 -4.08 14.32
N ILE A 154 7.88 -3.03 15.12
CA ILE A 154 9.02 -2.31 15.72
C ILE A 154 9.63 -3.17 16.83
N GLU A 155 10.89 -3.57 16.65
CA GLU A 155 11.65 -4.33 17.66
C GLU A 155 11.89 -3.54 18.97
N ASN A 156 11.72 -2.22 18.99
CA ASN A 156 11.83 -1.40 20.22
C ASN A 156 10.79 -1.81 21.28
N SER A 157 9.65 -2.37 20.86
CA SER A 157 8.60 -2.87 21.74
C SER A 157 8.85 -4.34 22.15
N GLY A 158 9.90 -4.97 21.62
CA GLY A 158 10.26 -6.37 21.83
C GLY A 158 9.76 -7.29 20.71
N PRO A 159 10.35 -8.51 20.58
CA PRO A 159 9.94 -9.46 19.55
C PRO A 159 8.45 -9.80 19.67
N GLY A 160 7.76 -9.84 18.53
CA GLY A 160 6.32 -10.14 18.44
C GLY A 160 5.39 -8.97 18.75
N HIS A 161 5.91 -7.77 19.05
CA HIS A 161 5.12 -6.56 19.22
C HIS A 161 4.98 -5.82 17.89
N ALA A 162 3.84 -5.16 17.70
CA ALA A 162 3.60 -4.30 16.56
C ALA A 162 3.13 -2.92 17.05
N ASP A 163 3.52 -1.87 16.33
CA ASP A 163 3.12 -0.52 16.62
C ASP A 163 2.30 0.05 15.45
N LEU A 164 1.28 0.84 15.78
CA LEU A 164 0.63 1.76 14.87
C LEU A 164 1.34 3.11 14.95
N VAL A 165 1.88 3.58 13.84
CA VAL A 165 2.52 4.88 13.74
C VAL A 165 1.73 5.79 12.82
N THR A 166 1.40 6.97 13.33
CA THR A 166 0.78 8.04 12.54
C THR A 166 1.83 9.07 12.17
N PHE A 167 1.99 9.33 10.89
CA PHE A 167 2.88 10.33 10.34
C PHE A 167 2.07 11.48 9.74
N ASP A 168 2.37 12.70 10.16
CA ASP A 168 1.76 13.92 9.61
C ASP A 168 2.50 14.36 8.34
N THR A 169 1.79 14.45 7.22
CA THR A 169 2.39 14.71 5.90
C THR A 169 2.81 16.17 5.69
N ALA A 170 2.23 17.09 6.45
CA ALA A 170 2.47 18.53 6.32
C ALA A 170 3.76 18.95 7.05
N SER A 171 3.85 18.62 8.34
CA SER A 171 5.04 18.78 9.17
C SER A 171 6.13 17.76 8.82
N GLN A 172 5.73 16.66 8.20
CA GLN A 172 6.58 15.54 7.81
C GLN A 172 7.33 14.93 9.01
N GLN A 173 6.57 14.68 10.08
CA GLN A 173 7.04 14.12 11.34
C GLN A 173 6.11 12.99 11.81
N ILE A 174 6.66 12.10 12.64
CA ILE A 174 5.86 11.15 13.42
C ILE A 174 5.06 11.94 14.45
N GLN A 175 3.75 11.75 14.46
CA GLN A 175 2.83 12.37 15.41
C GLN A 175 2.58 11.49 16.63
N THR A 176 2.44 10.18 16.42
CA THR A 176 2.09 9.23 17.49
C THR A 176 2.59 7.84 17.11
N THR A 177 3.05 7.09 18.12
CA THR A 177 3.36 5.67 18.06
C THR A 177 2.57 5.00 19.17
N VAL A 178 1.71 4.04 18.82
CA VAL A 178 0.91 3.27 19.76
C VAL A 178 1.28 1.81 19.62
N SER A 179 1.76 1.20 20.71
CA SER A 179 1.97 -0.25 20.74
C SER A 179 0.64 -0.99 20.77
N LEU A 180 0.48 -1.91 19.83
CA LEU A 180 -0.65 -2.81 19.77
C LEU A 180 -0.39 -3.98 20.73
N ASP A 181 -1.46 -4.49 21.34
CA ASP A 181 -1.37 -5.68 22.20
C ASP A 181 -0.83 -6.86 21.37
N PRO A 182 0.29 -7.50 21.77
CA PRO A 182 0.89 -8.62 21.03
C PRO A 182 -0.07 -9.80 20.81
N SER A 183 -1.07 -9.97 21.68
CA SER A 183 -2.10 -11.00 21.54
C SER A 183 -3.06 -10.76 20.37
N LEU A 184 -3.00 -9.58 19.72
CA LEU A 184 -3.77 -9.25 18.52
C LEU A 184 -3.06 -9.68 17.22
N GLY A 185 -1.82 -10.13 17.31
CA GLY A 185 -1.04 -10.62 16.18
C GLY A 185 -0.29 -9.52 15.44
N ILE A 186 0.53 -9.95 14.47
CA ILE A 186 1.36 -9.05 13.68
C ILE A 186 0.51 -8.52 12.51
N PRO A 187 0.43 -7.19 12.31
CA PRO A 187 -0.20 -6.57 11.14
C PRO A 187 0.44 -7.01 9.82
N ILE A 188 -0.39 -7.32 8.82
CA ILE A 188 0.04 -7.75 7.48
C ILE A 188 -0.34 -6.71 6.44
N ALA A 189 -1.61 -6.33 6.41
CA ALA A 189 -2.18 -5.41 5.43
C ALA A 189 -3.18 -4.48 6.10
N SER A 190 -3.36 -3.29 5.53
CA SER A 190 -4.29 -2.31 6.08
C SER A 190 -5.07 -1.58 4.98
N ALA A 191 -6.27 -1.12 5.33
CA ALA A 191 -7.11 -0.30 4.48
C ALA A 191 -7.92 0.68 5.34
N ILE A 192 -8.15 1.89 4.86
CA ILE A 192 -8.86 2.94 5.60
C ILE A 192 -10.21 3.24 4.95
N THR A 193 -11.21 3.47 5.79
CA THR A 193 -12.54 3.94 5.39
C THR A 193 -12.47 5.27 4.65
N SER A 194 -13.38 5.50 3.69
CA SER A 194 -13.39 6.73 2.86
C SER A 194 -13.65 8.00 3.67
N ASN A 195 -14.32 7.89 4.83
CA ASN A 195 -14.50 8.98 5.78
C ASN A 195 -13.30 9.16 6.74
N GLY A 196 -12.31 8.26 6.68
CA GLY A 196 -11.11 8.30 7.50
C GLY A 196 -11.28 7.86 8.95
N LYS A 197 -12.49 7.45 9.38
CA LYS A 197 -12.80 7.17 10.80
C LYS A 197 -12.11 5.90 11.31
N TYR A 198 -12.08 4.85 10.49
CA TYR A 198 -11.53 3.55 10.84
C TYR A 198 -10.45 3.08 9.88
N LEU A 199 -9.33 2.62 10.45
CA LEU A 199 -8.32 1.81 9.79
C LEU A 199 -8.58 0.34 10.11
N TYR A 200 -8.74 -0.48 9.08
CA TYR A 200 -8.88 -1.93 9.20
C TYR A 200 -7.54 -2.59 8.93
N VAL A 201 -7.08 -3.44 9.84
CA VAL A 201 -5.76 -4.07 9.80
C VAL A 201 -5.88 -5.58 9.91
N ALA A 202 -5.51 -6.31 8.86
CA ALA A 202 -5.42 -7.77 8.89
C ALA A 202 -4.18 -8.23 9.65
N THR A 203 -4.28 -9.31 10.44
CA THR A 203 -3.17 -9.81 11.28
C THR A 203 -2.87 -11.29 11.11
N THR A 204 -1.68 -11.71 11.51
CA THR A 204 -1.23 -13.11 11.51
C THR A 204 -2.05 -14.05 12.41
N LEU A 205 -2.92 -13.51 13.28
CA LEU A 205 -3.81 -14.29 14.15
C LEU A 205 -5.21 -14.47 13.56
N ASN A 206 -5.36 -14.29 12.24
CA ASN A 206 -6.61 -14.53 11.51
C ASN A 206 -7.73 -13.58 11.97
N THR A 207 -7.36 -12.34 12.27
CA THR A 207 -8.29 -11.29 12.64
C THR A 207 -8.10 -10.05 11.76
N VAL A 208 -9.14 -9.22 11.73
CA VAL A 208 -9.07 -7.84 11.28
C VAL A 208 -9.35 -6.93 12.47
N LEU A 209 -8.38 -6.11 12.82
CA LEU A 209 -8.54 -5.06 13.82
C LEU A 209 -9.25 -3.86 13.19
N MET A 210 -10.25 -3.33 13.87
CA MET A 210 -10.87 -2.05 13.54
C MET A 210 -10.30 -1.00 14.51
N ILE A 211 -9.50 -0.08 13.98
CA ILE A 211 -8.80 0.94 14.76
C ILE A 211 -9.43 2.29 14.51
N ASP A 212 -9.91 2.96 15.57
CA ASP A 212 -10.38 4.34 15.52
C ASP A 212 -9.20 5.29 15.30
N THR A 213 -9.25 6.10 14.25
CA THR A 213 -8.13 6.94 13.83
C THR A 213 -8.01 8.26 14.58
N ALA A 214 -9.05 8.65 15.33
CA ALA A 214 -9.05 9.84 16.17
C ALA A 214 -8.36 9.56 17.51
N THR A 215 -8.57 8.37 18.05
CA THR A 215 -8.03 7.91 19.34
C THR A 215 -6.81 7.01 19.21
N ASN A 216 -6.57 6.44 18.02
CA ASN A 216 -5.57 5.40 17.76
C ASN A 216 -5.75 4.16 18.65
N THR A 217 -7.00 3.76 18.91
CA THR A 217 -7.32 2.60 19.74
C THR A 217 -8.06 1.52 18.94
N VAL A 218 -7.91 0.26 19.37
CA VAL A 218 -8.58 -0.90 18.77
C VAL A 218 -10.01 -0.97 19.32
N ASP A 219 -11.00 -0.67 18.50
CA ASP A 219 -12.42 -0.72 18.86
C ASP A 219 -13.00 -2.14 18.74
N ALA A 220 -12.52 -2.92 17.78
CA ALA A 220 -12.97 -4.30 17.55
C ALA A 220 -11.89 -5.19 16.94
N SER A 221 -12.03 -6.49 17.16
CA SER A 221 -11.26 -7.54 16.50
C SER A 221 -12.23 -8.54 15.87
N ILE A 222 -12.13 -8.71 14.55
CA ILE A 222 -13.10 -9.46 13.74
C ILE A 222 -12.40 -10.73 13.23
N ASN A 223 -12.92 -11.90 13.56
CA ASN A 223 -12.36 -13.16 13.09
C ASN A 223 -12.57 -13.35 11.58
N VAL A 224 -11.55 -13.83 10.89
CA VAL A 224 -11.57 -14.19 9.47
C VAL A 224 -10.94 -15.58 9.27
N PRO A 225 -11.15 -16.22 8.11
CA PRO A 225 -10.46 -17.46 7.78
C PRO A 225 -8.94 -17.32 7.84
N ILE A 226 -8.29 -18.46 8.08
CA ILE A 226 -6.86 -18.55 8.31
C ILE A 226 -6.03 -17.96 7.15
N GLY A 227 -4.95 -17.28 7.51
CA GLY A 227 -3.97 -16.72 6.58
C GLY A 227 -4.46 -15.48 5.81
N PRO A 228 -5.00 -14.44 6.47
CA PRO A 228 -5.33 -13.20 5.78
C PRO A 228 -4.05 -12.57 5.21
N ASP A 229 -4.11 -12.11 3.97
CA ASP A 229 -2.95 -11.60 3.23
C ASP A 229 -3.17 -10.19 2.69
N ALA A 230 -4.39 -9.88 2.26
CA ALA A 230 -4.75 -8.55 1.77
C ALA A 230 -6.14 -8.12 2.25
N ILE A 231 -6.32 -6.82 2.40
CA ILE A 231 -7.60 -6.20 2.74
C ILE A 231 -7.87 -5.00 1.83
N ALA A 232 -9.13 -4.84 1.40
CA ALA A 232 -9.58 -3.70 0.62
C ALA A 232 -10.96 -3.23 1.08
N ILE A 233 -11.20 -1.92 1.09
CA ILE A 233 -12.49 -1.33 1.41
C ILE A 233 -13.22 -0.91 0.13
N SER A 234 -14.49 -1.28 0.05
CA SER A 234 -15.40 -0.88 -1.01
C SER A 234 -15.51 0.66 -1.14
N PRO A 235 -15.62 1.21 -2.37
CA PRO A 235 -15.76 2.66 -2.56
C PRO A 235 -17.00 3.28 -1.89
N ASN A 236 -18.07 2.50 -1.74
CA ASN A 236 -19.27 2.95 -1.01
C ASN A 236 -19.11 2.91 0.52
N GLY A 237 -18.00 2.38 1.03
CA GLY A 237 -17.67 2.34 2.45
C GLY A 237 -18.44 1.31 3.26
N ASN A 238 -19.20 0.41 2.62
CA ASN A 238 -20.08 -0.53 3.34
C ASN A 238 -19.43 -1.89 3.61
N TYR A 239 -18.41 -2.27 2.84
CA TYR A 239 -17.76 -3.57 2.95
C TYR A 239 -16.24 -3.48 2.97
N ALA A 240 -15.63 -4.32 3.81
CA ALA A 240 -14.23 -4.70 3.70
C ALA A 240 -14.13 -6.13 3.15
N TYR A 241 -13.22 -6.34 2.19
CA TYR A 241 -12.93 -7.63 1.59
C TYR A 241 -11.56 -8.09 2.05
N VAL A 242 -11.48 -9.30 2.60
CA VAL A 242 -10.23 -9.89 3.10
C VAL A 242 -9.91 -11.13 2.30
N ALA A 243 -8.79 -11.12 1.59
CA ALA A 243 -8.28 -12.30 0.91
C ALA A 243 -7.45 -13.11 1.90
N SER A 244 -7.76 -14.40 2.02
CA SER A 244 -7.06 -15.35 2.89
C SER A 244 -6.51 -16.52 2.08
N ASN A 245 -5.26 -16.90 2.35
CA ASN A 245 -4.55 -17.99 1.69
C ASN A 245 -3.66 -18.74 2.68
N VAL A 246 -3.69 -20.09 2.65
CA VAL A 246 -2.79 -20.94 3.45
C VAL A 246 -2.18 -22.03 2.58
N GLY A 247 -1.02 -21.73 1.99
CA GLY A 247 -0.21 -22.71 1.28
C GLY A 247 -0.99 -23.46 0.19
N SER A 248 -1.22 -24.76 0.40
CA SER A 248 -1.94 -25.63 -0.53
C SER A 248 -3.46 -25.67 -0.34
N SER A 249 -4.00 -24.96 0.66
CA SER A 249 -5.45 -24.89 0.89
C SER A 249 -6.10 -23.92 -0.11
N PRO A 250 -7.35 -24.18 -0.56
CA PRO A 250 -8.09 -23.20 -1.36
C PRO A 250 -8.18 -21.86 -0.63
N GLY A 251 -7.77 -20.78 -1.30
CA GLY A 251 -7.94 -19.43 -0.78
C GLY A 251 -9.43 -19.05 -0.66
N SER A 252 -9.71 -18.03 0.14
CA SER A 252 -11.06 -17.50 0.33
C SER A 252 -11.06 -15.98 0.35
N VAL A 253 -12.25 -15.38 0.12
CA VAL A 253 -12.47 -13.96 0.33
C VAL A 253 -13.61 -13.79 1.32
N SER A 254 -13.34 -13.14 2.44
CA SER A 254 -14.36 -12.76 3.42
C SER A 254 -14.92 -11.38 3.10
N VAL A 255 -16.22 -11.20 3.34
CA VAL A 255 -16.90 -9.91 3.24
C VAL A 255 -17.33 -9.51 4.64
N ILE A 256 -16.78 -8.40 5.13
CA ILE A 256 -17.10 -7.82 6.43
C ILE A 256 -18.00 -6.63 6.19
N ASP A 257 -19.18 -6.61 6.81
CA ASP A 257 -20.04 -5.42 6.84
C ASP A 257 -19.41 -4.37 7.74
N ILE A 258 -19.10 -3.22 7.14
CA ILE A 258 -18.53 -2.03 7.79
C ILE A 258 -19.40 -0.80 7.52
N SER A 259 -20.65 -1.03 7.08
CA SER A 259 -21.65 0.01 6.89
C SER A 259 -21.69 0.90 8.13
N PRO A 260 -21.98 2.21 7.97
CA PRO A 260 -21.58 3.25 8.91
C PRO A 260 -21.76 2.85 10.38
N ASN A 261 -20.64 2.50 11.01
CA ASN A 261 -20.40 2.73 12.43
C ASN A 261 -20.25 4.23 12.69
#